data_AF-A0A178AUJ3-F1
#
_entry.id   AF-A0A178AUJ3-F1
#
_cell.length_a   1.000
_cell.length_b   1.000
_cell.length_c   1.000
_cell.angle_alpha   90.00
_cell.angle_beta   90.00
_cell.angle_gamma   90.00
#
_symmetry.space_group_name_H-M   'P 1'
#
loop_
_entity.id
_entity.type
_entity.pdbx_description
1 polymer ?
#
loop_
_entity_poly.entity_id
_entity_poly.type
_entity_poly.pdbx_seq_one_letter_code
_entity_poly.pdbx_strand_id
1 'polypeptide(L)'
;MALTQPGSYVLYRERGGEQLSWPGVTVPDDLAPQNVHKERPSGCTTLVLLFGATYRFRWATTPQLAPFIPITDDFQHNLPPELLQAFHTADFGLDARLDMDYWRDEVAQQLSDETLPGPNAEADLDCDDLGSEEELDEQLREAMRISLREFQDQTSGIFPTPSCSPPAIQRKRKRRRSDPFESSDNDTEDDHDSLYSWPTKGKPTTVHCVSPLRQGNGFGQASSNAFEKRKTSYSSTGNPSSRCDEIGSTKKAKTSRYYPAGPINLDRFLRQGHGSAAPTSDNIEGDISESKDFVRIPVGPDREIRTLLKAHVWDRTYFRDSRSGMNRFELKDDNIWELHHPELVKLDPADFQFLAEYLTDGEFGLRFPEGPEQTNEAIAQCVSAWEAGDKLGMFDLLEHIVEKVKFFEWDDANMLILAVIVYRVQDPPTPAHEAMREWLSGYLAHHFWEYVWNEAIGHLFRRRVKAIPDLERQVFEKRAAMLASGAEMSDDEGSDGDGL
;
A
#
# COMPACT_ATOMS: atom_id res chain seq x y z
N MET A 1 11.03 -9.20 33.63
CA MET A 1 10.83 -9.82 32.30
C MET A 1 9.48 -9.38 31.81
N ALA A 2 9.40 -8.76 30.64
CA ALA A 2 8.13 -8.32 30.08
C ALA A 2 7.32 -9.56 29.68
N LEU A 3 6.08 -9.65 30.18
CA LEU A 3 5.08 -10.54 29.62
C LEU A 3 4.87 -10.10 28.17
N THR A 4 4.91 -11.04 27.23
CA THR A 4 4.56 -10.76 25.84
C THR A 4 3.09 -10.35 25.79
N GLN A 5 2.83 -9.16 25.24
CA GLN A 5 1.45 -8.66 25.09
C GLN A 5 0.72 -9.51 24.03
N PRO A 6 -0.59 -9.74 24.15
CA PRO A 6 -1.38 -10.33 23.06
C PRO A 6 -1.17 -9.56 21.75
N GLY A 7 -1.06 -10.26 20.63
CA GLY A 7 -0.73 -9.70 19.32
C GLY A 7 0.78 -9.62 19.02
N SER A 8 1.64 -10.05 19.93
CA SER A 8 3.09 -10.06 19.69
C SER A 8 3.49 -11.28 18.87
N TYR A 9 4.24 -11.07 17.79
CA TYR A 9 4.86 -12.13 17.01
C TYR A 9 6.03 -12.75 17.78
N VAL A 10 6.05 -14.07 17.86
CA VAL A 10 7.03 -14.84 18.64
C VAL A 10 7.52 -16.07 17.87
N LEU A 11 8.71 -16.53 18.23
CA LEU A 11 9.25 -17.83 17.87
C LEU A 11 9.06 -18.79 19.05
N TYR A 12 8.34 -19.89 18.81
CA TYR A 12 8.11 -20.96 19.76
C TYR A 12 9.12 -22.08 19.59
N ARG A 13 9.77 -22.51 20.68
CA ARG A 13 10.65 -23.69 20.70
C ARG A 13 10.16 -24.72 21.71
N GLU A 14 9.92 -25.95 21.23
CA GLU A 14 9.52 -27.05 22.10
C GLU A 14 10.65 -27.44 23.08
N ARG A 15 10.28 -27.73 24.33
CA ARG A 15 11.27 -27.98 25.38
C ARG A 15 11.90 -29.36 25.18
N GLY A 16 13.21 -29.39 24.94
CA GLY A 16 13.99 -30.62 24.86
C GLY A 16 14.04 -31.26 23.47
N GLY A 17 13.46 -30.63 22.45
CA GLY A 17 13.65 -31.03 21.06
C GLY A 17 14.79 -30.25 20.40
N GLU A 18 15.51 -30.89 19.47
CA GLU A 18 16.34 -30.21 18.45
C GLU A 18 15.48 -29.54 17.37
N GLN A 19 14.18 -29.41 17.61
CA GLN A 19 13.21 -28.93 16.66
C GLN A 19 13.41 -27.43 16.39
N LEU A 20 13.25 -27.08 15.11
CA LEU A 20 13.31 -25.70 14.64
C LEU A 20 12.26 -24.84 15.34
N SER A 21 12.60 -23.57 15.59
CA SER A 21 11.67 -22.64 16.18
C SER A 21 10.54 -22.32 15.21
N TRP A 22 9.30 -22.36 15.69
CA TRP A 22 8.10 -22.18 14.87
C TRP A 22 7.52 -20.79 15.09
N PRO A 23 7.22 -20.01 14.04
CA PRO A 23 6.65 -18.68 14.20
C PRO A 23 5.17 -18.75 14.58
N GLY A 24 4.73 -17.75 15.34
CA GLY A 24 3.35 -17.62 15.76
C GLY A 24 3.06 -16.26 16.39
N VAL A 25 1.83 -16.07 16.84
CA VAL A 25 1.38 -14.86 17.54
C VAL A 25 0.86 -15.21 18.93
N THR A 26 1.16 -14.38 19.93
CA THR A 26 0.57 -14.53 21.27
C THR A 26 -0.88 -14.12 21.23
N VAL A 27 -1.76 -14.96 21.75
CA VAL A 27 -3.22 -14.74 21.66
C VAL A 27 -3.84 -14.75 23.05
N PRO A 28 -4.94 -14.02 23.26
CA PRO A 28 -5.67 -14.08 24.52
C PRO A 28 -6.38 -15.44 24.67
N ASP A 29 -6.64 -15.83 25.92
CA ASP A 29 -7.20 -17.16 26.23
C ASP A 29 -8.56 -17.38 25.55
N ASP A 30 -9.38 -16.34 25.35
CA ASP A 30 -10.72 -16.45 24.74
C ASP A 30 -10.71 -16.87 23.26
N LEU A 31 -9.56 -16.80 22.59
CA LEU A 31 -9.42 -17.25 21.21
C LEU A 31 -9.25 -18.77 21.10
N ALA A 32 -8.82 -19.44 22.16
CA ALA A 32 -8.58 -20.88 22.13
C ALA A 32 -9.89 -21.68 22.08
N PRO A 33 -9.96 -22.75 21.26
CA PRO A 33 -11.02 -23.74 21.36
C PRO A 33 -11.10 -24.41 22.75
N GLN A 34 -12.30 -24.85 23.15
CA GLN A 34 -12.55 -25.40 24.50
C GLN A 34 -11.68 -26.62 24.88
N ASN A 35 -11.26 -27.41 23.90
CA ASN A 35 -10.33 -28.53 24.11
C ASN A 35 -8.94 -28.04 24.54
N VAL A 36 -8.43 -26.95 23.96
CA VAL A 36 -7.12 -26.37 24.29
C VAL A 36 -7.08 -25.86 25.73
N HIS A 37 -8.20 -25.34 26.24
CA HIS A 37 -8.31 -24.91 27.63
C HIS A 37 -8.14 -26.04 28.65
N LYS A 38 -8.59 -27.26 28.31
CA LYS A 38 -8.46 -28.43 29.18
C LYS A 38 -7.02 -28.88 29.34
N GLU A 39 -6.16 -28.55 28.38
CA GLU A 39 -4.74 -28.90 28.35
C GLU A 39 -3.84 -27.84 29.00
N ARG A 40 -4.41 -26.78 29.60
CA ARG A 40 -3.65 -25.68 30.18
C ARG A 40 -2.71 -26.20 31.30
N PRO A 41 -1.38 -26.07 31.15
CA PRO A 41 -0.44 -26.46 32.19
C PRO A 41 -0.59 -25.59 33.44
N SER A 42 -0.31 -26.16 34.62
CA SER A 42 -0.23 -25.38 35.86
C SER A 42 1.00 -24.47 35.82
N GLY A 43 0.80 -23.14 35.84
CA GLY A 43 1.88 -22.15 35.93
C GLY A 43 1.63 -20.91 35.08
N CYS A 44 2.64 -20.04 34.99
CA CYS A 44 2.62 -18.88 34.10
C CYS A 44 2.93 -19.34 32.67
N THR A 45 1.88 -19.59 31.89
CA THR A 45 1.96 -19.92 30.47
C THR A 45 1.28 -18.85 29.63
N THR A 46 1.78 -18.65 28.42
CA THR A 46 1.20 -17.80 27.38
C THR A 46 0.66 -18.69 26.28
N LEU A 47 -0.56 -18.39 25.79
CA LEU A 47 -1.14 -19.08 24.65
C LEU A 47 -0.56 -18.50 23.35
N VAL A 48 -0.10 -19.37 22.45
CA VAL A 48 0.46 -19.00 21.16
C VAL A 48 -0.30 -19.71 20.06
N LEU A 49 -0.66 -18.97 19.01
CA LEU A 49 -1.19 -19.48 17.76
C LEU A 49 0.00 -19.68 16.80
N LEU A 50 0.38 -20.93 16.55
CA LEU A 50 1.44 -21.27 15.61
C LEU A 50 0.91 -21.24 14.18
N PHE A 51 1.66 -20.61 13.28
CA PHE A 51 1.33 -20.54 11.86
C PHE A 51 1.75 -21.82 11.13
N GLY A 52 1.02 -22.22 10.10
CA GLY A 52 1.35 -23.39 9.29
C GLY A 52 0.23 -23.66 8.30
N ALA A 53 0.21 -24.85 7.71
CA ALA A 53 -0.92 -25.28 6.86
C ALA A 53 -2.26 -25.28 7.63
N THR A 54 -2.19 -25.49 8.94
CA THR A 54 -3.31 -25.40 9.88
C THR A 54 -2.84 -24.62 11.10
N TYR A 55 -3.67 -23.71 11.63
CA TYR A 55 -3.33 -22.99 12.86
C TYR A 55 -3.38 -23.94 14.05
N ARG A 56 -2.34 -23.88 14.90
CA ARG A 56 -2.22 -24.74 16.07
C ARG A 56 -2.03 -23.93 17.33
N PHE A 57 -2.89 -24.13 18.31
CA PHE A 57 -2.75 -23.51 19.62
C PHE A 57 -1.77 -24.28 20.50
N ARG A 58 -0.82 -23.57 21.13
CA ARG A 58 0.13 -24.15 22.10
C ARG A 58 0.29 -23.26 23.32
N TRP A 59 0.25 -23.89 24.50
CA TRP A 59 0.67 -23.23 25.75
C TRP A 59 2.20 -23.26 25.84
N ALA A 60 2.79 -22.07 25.99
CA ALA A 60 4.23 -21.90 26.06
C ALA A 60 4.65 -21.24 27.37
N THR A 61 5.75 -21.71 27.95
CA THR A 61 6.43 -21.03 29.06
C THR A 61 7.35 -19.93 28.52
N THR A 62 7.66 -18.91 29.33
CA THR A 62 8.55 -17.81 28.91
C THR A 62 9.87 -18.26 28.26
N PRO A 63 10.57 -19.31 28.74
CA PRO A 63 11.81 -19.78 28.10
C PRO A 63 11.63 -20.43 26.73
N GLN A 64 10.41 -20.80 26.35
CA GLN A 64 10.08 -21.37 25.05
C GLN A 64 9.76 -20.30 24.01
N LEU A 65 9.67 -19.03 24.44
CA LEU A 65 9.32 -17.91 23.58
C LEU A 65 10.53 -17.03 23.36
N ALA A 66 10.83 -16.76 22.09
CA ALA A 66 11.72 -15.70 21.68
C ALA A 66 10.92 -14.66 20.87
N PRO A 67 11.32 -13.39 20.85
CA PRO A 67 10.77 -12.43 19.90
C PRO A 67 10.92 -12.95 18.47
N PHE A 68 9.91 -12.71 17.63
CA PHE A 68 10.01 -13.04 16.22
C PHE A 68 11.08 -12.20 15.53
N ILE A 69 11.88 -12.85 14.69
CA ILE A 69 12.92 -12.22 13.88
C ILE A 69 12.62 -12.63 12.43
N PRO A 70 12.32 -11.67 11.54
CA PRO A 70 12.11 -11.94 10.12
C PRO A 70 13.27 -12.72 9.51
N ILE A 71 12.96 -13.62 8.58
CA ILE A 71 13.97 -14.43 7.93
C ILE A 71 14.72 -13.61 6.89
N THR A 72 16.05 -13.69 6.90
CA THR A 72 16.90 -13.23 5.80
C THR A 72 17.03 -14.31 4.73
N ASP A 73 17.17 -13.91 3.46
CA ASP A 73 17.19 -14.81 2.29
C ASP A 73 18.10 -16.04 2.44
N ASP A 74 19.26 -15.87 3.07
CA ASP A 74 20.24 -16.94 3.32
C ASP A 74 19.69 -18.16 4.08
N PHE A 75 18.65 -18.00 4.90
CA PHE A 75 18.06 -19.09 5.69
C PHE A 75 16.90 -19.79 4.99
N GLN A 76 16.29 -19.19 3.96
CA GLN A 76 15.06 -19.71 3.34
C GLN A 76 15.29 -21.08 2.68
N HIS A 77 16.46 -21.30 2.09
CA HIS A 77 16.76 -22.52 1.32
C HIS A 77 16.87 -23.81 2.14
N ASN A 78 17.06 -23.70 3.46
CA ASN A 78 17.26 -24.87 4.33
C ASN A 78 16.02 -25.23 5.15
N LEU A 79 14.94 -24.45 5.03
CA LEU A 79 13.74 -24.67 5.81
C LEU A 79 12.78 -25.62 5.10
N PRO A 80 12.10 -26.51 5.85
CA PRO A 80 10.96 -27.25 5.31
C PRO A 80 9.92 -26.28 4.74
N PRO A 81 9.24 -26.63 3.64
CA PRO A 81 8.29 -25.74 2.97
C PRO A 81 7.14 -25.29 3.88
N GLU A 82 6.66 -26.17 4.77
CA GLU A 82 5.62 -25.83 5.77
C GLU A 82 6.09 -24.75 6.75
N LEU A 83 7.35 -24.83 7.17
CA LEU A 83 7.93 -23.85 8.08
C LEU A 83 8.19 -22.53 7.35
N LEU A 84 8.68 -22.59 6.11
CA LEU A 84 8.85 -21.41 5.27
C LEU A 84 7.52 -20.65 5.07
N GLN A 85 6.42 -21.35 4.79
CA GLN A 85 5.08 -20.76 4.70
C GLN A 85 4.66 -20.09 6.03
N ALA A 86 4.94 -20.75 7.17
CA ALA A 86 4.65 -20.19 8.49
C ALA A 86 5.42 -18.88 8.74
N PHE A 87 6.67 -18.79 8.28
CA PHE A 87 7.47 -17.57 8.35
C PHE A 87 6.92 -16.47 7.44
N HIS A 88 6.60 -16.78 6.18
CA HIS A 88 5.96 -15.80 5.29
C HIS A 88 4.64 -15.27 5.87
N THR A 89 3.88 -16.11 6.56
CA THR A 89 2.63 -15.71 7.24
C THR A 89 2.92 -14.74 8.38
N ALA A 90 3.98 -14.98 9.17
CA ALA A 90 4.40 -14.10 10.24
C ALA A 90 4.95 -12.77 9.73
N ASP A 91 5.82 -12.80 8.71
CA ASP A 91 6.39 -11.61 8.07
C ASP A 91 5.27 -10.75 7.48
N PHE A 92 4.36 -11.35 6.72
CA PHE A 92 3.18 -10.67 6.19
C PHE A 92 2.33 -10.04 7.31
N GLY A 93 2.11 -10.77 8.41
CA GLY A 93 1.35 -10.28 9.55
C GLY A 93 2.00 -9.07 10.22
N LEU A 94 3.32 -9.11 10.36
CA LEU A 94 4.12 -8.03 10.94
C LEU A 94 4.12 -6.79 10.03
N ASP A 95 4.39 -6.97 8.75
CA ASP A 95 4.46 -5.90 7.75
C ASP A 95 3.09 -5.24 7.54
N ALA A 96 2.03 -6.06 7.47
CA ALA A 96 0.67 -5.55 7.33
C ALA A 96 0.09 -4.99 8.63
N ARG A 97 0.82 -5.09 9.76
CA ARG A 97 0.38 -4.70 11.11
C ARG A 97 -0.99 -5.28 11.46
N LEU A 98 -1.18 -6.56 11.17
CA LEU A 98 -2.43 -7.26 11.46
C LEU A 98 -2.67 -7.29 12.97
N ASP A 99 -3.86 -6.89 13.37
CA ASP A 99 -4.30 -6.89 14.75
C ASP A 99 -4.83 -8.26 15.19
N MET A 100 -5.28 -8.33 16.43
CA MET A 100 -5.85 -9.56 16.99
C MET A 100 -7.21 -9.94 16.40
N ASP A 101 -7.95 -8.97 15.84
CA ASP A 101 -9.26 -9.24 15.26
C ASP A 101 -9.10 -9.98 13.93
N TYR A 102 -8.07 -9.63 13.14
CA TYR A 102 -7.69 -10.40 11.96
C TYR A 102 -7.46 -11.90 12.28
N TRP A 103 -6.63 -12.19 13.28
CA TRP A 103 -6.33 -13.57 13.64
C TRP A 103 -7.54 -14.32 14.22
N ARG A 104 -8.49 -13.58 14.82
CA ARG A 104 -9.75 -14.14 15.30
C ARG A 104 -10.62 -14.62 14.15
N ASP A 105 -10.76 -13.79 13.12
CA ASP A 105 -11.55 -14.11 11.94
C ASP A 105 -10.93 -15.28 11.16
N GLU A 106 -9.61 -15.29 11.01
CA GLU A 106 -8.89 -16.35 10.30
C GLU A 106 -9.02 -17.71 11.02
N VAL A 107 -8.90 -17.73 12.35
CA VAL A 107 -9.14 -18.96 13.15
C VAL A 107 -10.60 -19.40 13.04
N ALA A 108 -11.56 -18.47 13.08
CA ALA A 108 -12.97 -18.79 12.97
C ALA A 108 -13.30 -19.42 11.59
N GLN A 109 -12.70 -18.88 10.52
CA GLN A 109 -12.85 -19.41 9.17
C GLN A 109 -12.26 -20.82 9.04
N GLN A 110 -11.08 -21.06 9.60
CA GLN A 110 -10.48 -22.40 9.56
C GLN A 110 -11.31 -23.43 10.36
N LEU A 111 -11.87 -23.03 11.51
CA LEU A 111 -12.74 -23.89 12.31
C LEU A 111 -14.06 -24.20 11.61
N SER A 112 -14.63 -23.25 10.84
CA SER A 112 -15.83 -23.52 10.06
C SER A 112 -15.58 -24.55 8.96
N ASP A 113 -14.40 -24.52 8.33
CA ASP A 113 -14.05 -25.47 7.27
C ASP A 113 -13.82 -26.89 7.81
N GLU A 114 -13.23 -27.04 9.01
CA GLU A 114 -13.02 -28.34 9.65
C GLU A 114 -14.31 -28.97 10.20
N THR A 115 -15.34 -28.17 10.50
CA THR A 115 -16.59 -28.64 11.12
C THR A 115 -17.60 -29.16 10.07
N LEU A 116 -17.29 -29.06 8.78
CA LEU A 116 -18.09 -29.72 7.76
C LEU A 116 -17.97 -31.24 7.96
N PRO A 117 -19.07 -31.95 8.27
CA PRO A 117 -19.03 -33.37 8.55
C PRO A 117 -18.44 -34.09 7.34
N GLY A 118 -17.26 -34.69 7.53
CA GLY A 118 -16.65 -35.53 6.51
C GLY A 118 -17.68 -36.57 6.04
N PRO A 119 -17.70 -36.92 4.73
CA PRO A 119 -18.76 -37.69 4.08
C PRO A 119 -18.94 -39.15 4.57
N ASN A 120 -18.37 -39.52 5.72
CA ASN A 120 -18.39 -40.87 6.28
C ASN A 120 -19.22 -41.00 7.56
N ALA A 121 -20.00 -39.99 7.94
CA ALA A 121 -21.05 -40.18 8.93
C ALA A 121 -22.26 -40.81 8.23
N GLU A 122 -22.28 -42.14 8.18
CA GLU A 122 -23.45 -42.95 7.82
C GLU A 122 -24.60 -42.64 8.78
N ALA A 123 -25.30 -41.55 8.50
CA ALA A 123 -26.68 -41.39 8.89
C ALA A 123 -27.49 -41.99 7.76
N ASP A 124 -28.12 -43.14 8.04
CA ASP A 124 -29.22 -43.73 7.28
C ASP A 124 -30.39 -42.74 7.21
N LEU A 125 -30.22 -41.68 6.43
CA LEU A 125 -31.28 -40.85 5.92
C LEU A 125 -31.33 -41.15 4.43
N ASP A 126 -32.37 -41.89 4.04
CA ASP A 126 -32.80 -42.08 2.66
C ASP A 126 -32.95 -40.71 1.98
N CYS A 127 -31.84 -40.20 1.45
CA CYS A 127 -31.75 -39.02 0.61
C CYS A 127 -31.13 -39.44 -0.73
N ASP A 128 -31.66 -40.53 -1.29
CA ASP A 128 -31.49 -40.91 -2.69
C ASP A 128 -32.30 -39.93 -3.57
N ASP A 129 -31.90 -38.66 -3.66
CA ASP A 129 -32.27 -37.80 -4.79
C ASP A 129 -31.45 -36.49 -4.83
N LEU A 130 -30.12 -36.61 -4.83
CA LEU A 130 -29.30 -35.51 -5.34
C LEU A 130 -29.24 -35.69 -6.86
N GLY A 131 -30.17 -34.98 -7.52
CA GLY A 131 -30.29 -34.87 -8.97
C GLY A 131 -28.94 -34.72 -9.64
N SER A 132 -28.81 -35.34 -10.82
CA SER A 132 -27.58 -35.30 -11.61
C SER A 132 -27.07 -33.87 -11.79
N GLU A 133 -25.77 -33.70 -11.99
CA GLU A 133 -25.15 -32.40 -12.26
C GLU A 133 -25.85 -31.63 -13.40
N GLU A 134 -26.50 -32.37 -14.31
CA GLU A 134 -27.35 -31.88 -15.40
C GLU A 134 -28.64 -31.22 -14.90
N GLU A 135 -29.23 -31.69 -13.79
CA GLU A 135 -30.42 -31.10 -13.15
C GLU A 135 -30.08 -29.81 -12.38
N LEU A 136 -28.88 -29.73 -11.80
CA LEU A 136 -28.38 -28.48 -11.21
C LEU A 136 -28.16 -27.41 -12.29
N ASP A 137 -27.62 -27.80 -13.44
CA ASP A 137 -27.42 -26.92 -14.59
C ASP A 137 -28.76 -26.47 -15.22
N GLU A 138 -29.76 -27.35 -15.24
CA GLU A 138 -31.12 -27.03 -15.68
C GLU A 138 -31.81 -26.06 -14.69
N GLN A 139 -31.63 -26.26 -13.38
CA GLN A 139 -32.11 -25.32 -12.35
C GLN A 139 -31.45 -23.94 -12.47
N LEU A 140 -30.15 -23.90 -12.74
CA LEU A 140 -29.41 -22.65 -12.92
C LEU A 140 -29.88 -21.91 -14.19
N ARG A 141 -30.14 -22.63 -15.29
CA ARG A 141 -30.73 -22.05 -16.51
C ARG A 141 -32.15 -21.52 -16.27
N GLU A 142 -33.01 -22.26 -15.56
CA GLU A 142 -34.38 -21.80 -15.29
C GLU A 142 -34.38 -20.57 -14.37
N ALA A 143 -33.46 -20.50 -13.39
CA ALA A 143 -33.30 -19.32 -12.53
C ALA A 143 -32.89 -18.07 -13.32
N MET A 144 -31.94 -18.18 -14.26
CA MET A 144 -31.59 -17.08 -15.16
C MET A 144 -32.78 -16.66 -16.04
N ARG A 145 -33.57 -17.63 -16.52
CA ARG A 145 -34.73 -17.37 -17.36
C ARG A 145 -35.84 -16.63 -16.62
N ILE A 146 -36.08 -16.98 -15.36
CA ILE A 146 -37.06 -16.29 -14.49
C ILE A 146 -36.60 -14.85 -14.22
N SER A 147 -35.33 -14.66 -13.88
CA SER A 147 -34.75 -13.33 -13.59
C SER A 147 -34.83 -12.38 -14.82
N LEU A 148 -34.58 -12.91 -16.02
CA LEU A 148 -34.75 -12.16 -17.28
C LEU A 148 -36.20 -11.75 -17.55
N ARG A 149 -37.17 -12.62 -17.22
CA ARG A 149 -38.60 -12.31 -17.37
C ARG A 149 -39.03 -11.22 -16.39
N GLU A 150 -38.60 -11.30 -15.13
CA GLU A 150 -38.90 -10.28 -14.12
C GLU A 150 -38.33 -8.91 -14.50
N PHE A 151 -37.13 -8.87 -15.10
CA PHE A 151 -36.54 -7.63 -15.61
C PHE A 151 -37.35 -7.02 -16.78
N GLN A 152 -37.87 -7.85 -17.67
CA GLN A 152 -38.73 -7.40 -18.78
C GLN A 152 -40.11 -6.94 -18.29
N ASP A 153 -40.65 -7.59 -17.26
CA ASP A 153 -41.92 -7.18 -16.64
C ASP A 153 -41.78 -5.87 -15.85
N GLN A 154 -40.62 -5.63 -15.23
CA GLN A 154 -40.31 -4.34 -14.58
C GLN A 154 -40.08 -3.20 -15.59
N THR A 155 -39.52 -3.49 -16.76
CA THR A 155 -39.25 -2.48 -17.81
C THR A 155 -40.44 -2.21 -18.73
N SER A 156 -41.45 -3.09 -18.75
CA SER A 156 -42.73 -2.87 -19.46
C SER A 156 -43.79 -2.13 -18.63
N GLY A 157 -43.50 -1.87 -17.34
CA GLY A 157 -44.24 -0.94 -16.50
C GLY A 157 -44.13 0.49 -17.02
N ILE A 158 -45.13 0.93 -17.78
CA ILE A 158 -45.32 2.28 -18.29
C ILE A 158 -45.30 3.28 -17.12
N PHE A 159 -44.12 3.82 -16.82
CA PHE A 159 -44.02 5.06 -16.06
C PHE A 159 -44.31 6.22 -17.01
N PRO A 160 -45.26 7.12 -16.67
CA PRO A 160 -45.54 8.30 -17.49
C PRO A 160 -44.33 9.23 -17.41
N THR A 161 -43.53 9.27 -18.46
CA THR A 161 -42.45 10.25 -18.61
C THR A 161 -43.06 11.65 -18.74
N PRO A 162 -42.64 12.63 -17.92
CA PRO A 162 -43.04 14.01 -18.11
C PRO A 162 -42.39 14.57 -19.38
N SER A 163 -43.25 15.05 -20.27
CA SER A 163 -42.91 15.73 -21.52
C SER A 163 -42.03 16.96 -21.28
N CYS A 164 -40.83 16.95 -21.87
CA CYS A 164 -40.02 18.14 -22.10
C CYS A 164 -39.43 18.08 -23.52
N SER A 165 -40.19 18.57 -24.50
CA SER A 165 -39.66 18.89 -25.83
C SER A 165 -39.05 20.30 -25.86
N PRO A 166 -37.91 20.48 -26.54
CA PRO A 166 -37.58 21.74 -27.22
C PRO A 166 -37.55 21.58 -28.76
N PRO A 167 -37.65 22.69 -29.52
CA PRO A 167 -38.18 22.71 -30.88
C PRO A 167 -37.18 22.28 -31.96
N ALA A 168 -37.74 21.67 -33.01
CA ALA A 168 -37.04 21.22 -34.21
C ALA A 168 -36.43 22.38 -35.02
N ILE A 169 -35.12 22.34 -35.23
CA ILE A 169 -34.42 23.16 -36.23
C ILE A 169 -34.22 22.33 -37.49
N GLN A 170 -35.00 22.64 -38.52
CA GLN A 170 -34.83 22.11 -39.87
C GLN A 170 -33.62 22.76 -40.56
N ARG A 171 -32.59 21.99 -40.92
CA ARG A 171 -31.62 22.41 -41.96
C ARG A 171 -31.18 21.27 -42.89
N LYS A 172 -31.86 21.25 -44.04
CA LYS A 172 -31.37 21.11 -45.42
C LYS A 172 -30.30 20.05 -45.73
N ARG A 173 -30.79 18.96 -46.31
CA ARG A 173 -30.15 18.07 -47.30
C ARG A 173 -29.19 18.79 -48.25
N LYS A 174 -28.00 18.21 -48.46
CA LYS A 174 -27.27 18.30 -49.74
C LYS A 174 -26.80 16.90 -50.14
N ARG A 175 -27.45 16.38 -51.18
CA ARG A 175 -27.13 15.15 -51.93
C ARG A 175 -25.81 15.30 -52.71
N ARG A 176 -25.03 14.22 -52.77
CA ARG A 176 -24.21 13.71 -53.90
C ARG A 176 -23.93 12.23 -53.56
N ARG A 177 -24.46 11.19 -54.25
CA ARG A 177 -24.11 10.65 -55.61
C ARG A 177 -22.60 10.67 -55.83
N SER A 178 -21.88 9.61 -56.16
CA SER A 178 -22.09 8.18 -56.53
C SER A 178 -20.66 7.57 -56.49
N ASP A 179 -20.39 6.28 -56.29
CA ASP A 179 -20.53 5.16 -57.25
C ASP A 179 -20.01 3.85 -56.60
N PRO A 180 -20.29 2.67 -57.19
CA PRO A 180 -20.03 1.34 -56.65
C PRO A 180 -18.78 0.69 -57.27
N PHE A 181 -18.07 -0.19 -56.55
CA PHE A 181 -17.16 -1.16 -57.20
C PHE A 181 -16.92 -2.43 -56.36
N GLU A 182 -17.13 -3.56 -57.04
CA GLU A 182 -16.58 -4.94 -56.94
C GLU A 182 -16.15 -5.49 -55.56
N SER A 183 -16.78 -6.54 -55.03
CA SER A 183 -16.64 -7.97 -55.38
C SER A 183 -15.20 -8.49 -55.39
N SER A 184 -14.83 -9.24 -54.36
CA SER A 184 -13.89 -10.36 -54.51
C SER A 184 -14.22 -11.42 -53.46
N ASP A 185 -14.79 -12.50 -53.96
CA ASP A 185 -14.75 -13.82 -53.35
C ASP A 185 -13.28 -14.26 -53.17
N ASN A 186 -12.99 -14.99 -52.10
CA ASN A 186 -11.95 -16.01 -52.11
C ASN A 186 -12.27 -17.05 -51.04
N ASP A 187 -12.86 -18.14 -51.52
CA ASP A 187 -12.81 -19.46 -50.92
C ASP A 187 -11.36 -19.98 -50.95
N THR A 188 -10.85 -20.44 -49.82
CA THR A 188 -9.86 -21.51 -49.80
C THR A 188 -10.08 -22.37 -48.57
N GLU A 189 -10.77 -23.49 -48.76
CA GLU A 189 -10.58 -24.69 -47.95
C GLU A 189 -9.15 -25.20 -48.21
N ASP A 190 -8.41 -25.61 -47.18
CA ASP A 190 -7.60 -26.82 -47.27
C ASP A 190 -7.17 -27.31 -45.89
N ASP A 191 -7.46 -28.58 -45.69
CA ASP A 191 -7.10 -29.46 -44.58
C ASP A 191 -5.59 -29.53 -44.34
N HIS A 192 -5.17 -29.71 -43.08
CA HIS A 192 -4.12 -30.69 -42.75
C HIS A 192 -4.15 -31.06 -41.25
N ASP A 193 -4.58 -32.29 -40.99
CA ASP A 193 -4.17 -33.12 -39.85
C ASP A 193 -2.65 -33.08 -39.63
N SER A 194 -2.20 -33.22 -38.36
CA SER A 194 -1.19 -34.24 -37.96
C SER A 194 -0.28 -33.83 -36.78
N LEU A 195 -0.52 -34.53 -35.66
CA LEU A 195 0.48 -35.19 -34.79
C LEU A 195 1.40 -34.37 -33.85
N TYR A 196 1.14 -34.57 -32.55
CA TYR A 196 2.10 -34.92 -31.47
C TYR A 196 3.57 -34.48 -31.59
N SER A 197 4.06 -33.71 -30.62
CA SER A 197 5.09 -34.19 -29.66
C SER A 197 5.46 -33.16 -28.58
N TRP A 198 5.31 -33.55 -27.32
CA TRP A 198 5.84 -32.85 -26.16
C TRP A 198 7.28 -33.33 -25.89
N PRO A 199 8.28 -32.46 -25.66
CA PRO A 199 9.57 -32.89 -25.15
C PRO A 199 9.51 -33.09 -23.64
N THR A 200 9.68 -34.35 -23.23
CA THR A 200 9.91 -34.78 -21.85
C THR A 200 11.37 -34.58 -21.40
N LYS A 201 11.53 -34.18 -20.13
CA LYS A 201 12.58 -34.60 -19.18
C LYS A 201 14.05 -34.25 -19.49
N GLY A 202 14.54 -33.18 -18.85
CA GLY A 202 15.94 -33.00 -18.48
C GLY A 202 16.20 -33.48 -17.04
N LYS A 203 17.23 -34.32 -16.85
CA LYS A 203 17.64 -34.93 -15.58
C LYS A 203 18.46 -33.96 -14.70
N PRO A 204 18.55 -34.20 -13.38
CA PRO A 204 19.33 -33.38 -12.45
C PRO A 204 20.81 -33.74 -12.49
N THR A 205 21.66 -32.70 -12.43
CA THR A 205 23.12 -32.85 -12.27
C THR A 205 23.48 -32.85 -10.80
N THR A 206 24.07 -33.96 -10.35
CA THR A 206 24.49 -34.26 -8.99
C THR A 206 25.92 -33.73 -8.73
N VAL A 207 26.02 -32.81 -7.75
CA VAL A 207 27.03 -32.68 -6.68
C VAL A 207 28.53 -32.57 -7.03
N HIS A 208 29.18 -31.52 -6.53
CA HIS A 208 30.34 -31.67 -5.63
C HIS A 208 30.50 -30.44 -4.70
N CYS A 209 30.11 -30.64 -3.44
CA CYS A 209 30.44 -29.76 -2.33
C CYS A 209 31.93 -29.84 -1.99
N VAL A 210 32.58 -28.68 -1.81
CA VAL A 210 33.89 -28.55 -1.17
C VAL A 210 33.67 -27.76 0.11
N SER A 211 33.92 -28.39 1.26
CA SER A 211 33.83 -27.75 2.57
C SER A 211 34.93 -26.69 2.78
N PRO A 212 34.66 -25.62 3.54
CA PRO A 212 35.61 -24.53 3.72
C PRO A 212 36.59 -24.78 4.87
N LEU A 213 37.85 -24.45 4.61
CA LEU A 213 38.95 -24.46 5.56
C LEU A 213 38.95 -23.15 6.38
N ARG A 214 38.56 -23.28 7.64
CA ARG A 214 39.02 -22.56 8.84
C ARG A 214 40.21 -21.60 8.66
N GLN A 215 39.97 -20.29 8.83
CA GLN A 215 40.87 -19.22 9.31
C GLN A 215 39.94 -18.02 9.60
N GLY A 216 39.83 -17.42 10.79
CA GLY A 216 40.83 -17.11 11.79
C GLY A 216 41.33 -15.68 11.57
N ASN A 217 40.70 -14.70 12.26
CA ASN A 217 41.17 -13.35 12.63
C ASN A 217 39.92 -12.46 12.81
N GLY A 218 39.62 -11.80 13.93
CA GLY A 218 40.51 -11.24 14.93
C GLY A 218 40.61 -9.73 14.73
N PHE A 219 39.57 -8.97 15.09
CA PHE A 219 39.69 -7.53 15.34
C PHE A 219 38.74 -7.15 16.48
N GLY A 220 39.33 -6.71 17.59
CA GLY A 220 38.63 -6.07 18.68
C GLY A 220 38.82 -4.56 18.63
N GLN A 221 37.82 -3.83 19.11
CA GLN A 221 37.92 -2.48 19.70
C GLN A 221 36.79 -2.42 20.76
N ALA A 222 37.10 -2.46 22.06
CA ALA A 222 37.57 -1.35 22.90
C ALA A 222 36.49 -0.30 23.21
N SER A 223 35.73 -0.59 24.28
CA SER A 223 35.22 0.29 25.34
C SER A 223 35.57 1.78 25.30
N SER A 224 34.57 2.66 25.52
CA SER A 224 34.63 3.67 26.61
C SER A 224 33.30 4.41 26.86
N ASN A 225 32.93 4.46 28.15
CA ASN A 225 32.30 5.55 28.94
C ASN A 225 30.86 5.99 28.57
N ALA A 226 29.81 5.81 29.38
CA ALA A 226 29.60 6.07 30.80
C ALA A 226 29.92 7.53 31.23
N PHE A 227 28.91 8.41 31.25
CA PHE A 227 28.88 9.52 32.20
C PHE A 227 27.46 9.90 32.65
N GLU A 228 27.43 10.42 33.86
CA GLU A 228 26.37 10.45 34.85
C GLU A 228 25.42 11.65 34.75
N LYS A 229 24.14 11.38 35.05
CA LYS A 229 23.16 12.21 35.78
C LYS A 229 23.56 13.63 36.21
N ARG A 230 22.64 14.59 35.98
CA ARG A 230 22.18 15.53 37.04
C ARG A 230 20.77 16.05 36.79
N LYS A 231 19.98 16.04 37.87
CA LYS A 231 18.67 16.68 38.06
C LYS A 231 18.90 18.15 38.41
N THR A 232 17.98 19.04 38.01
CA THR A 232 17.42 20.09 38.90
C THR A 232 16.15 20.68 38.31
N SER A 233 15.10 20.67 39.13
CA SER A 233 13.85 21.42 39.07
C SER A 233 14.06 22.93 39.26
N TYR A 234 13.20 23.78 38.68
CA TYR A 234 12.46 24.84 39.40
C TYR A 234 11.38 25.47 38.52
N SER A 235 10.23 25.70 39.15
CA SER A 235 9.05 26.43 38.68
C SER A 235 9.28 27.94 38.64
N SER A 236 8.66 28.66 37.68
CA SER A 236 8.05 29.96 37.98
C SER A 236 7.00 30.37 36.95
N THR A 237 5.84 30.71 37.49
CA THR A 237 4.66 31.34 36.89
C THR A 237 4.91 32.76 36.39
N GLY A 238 4.19 33.19 35.35
CA GLY A 238 4.08 34.62 35.01
C GLY A 238 3.28 34.91 33.73
N ASN A 239 1.95 34.96 33.84
CA ASN A 239 1.09 35.69 32.89
C ASN A 239 1.41 37.20 32.94
N PRO A 240 1.24 37.94 31.82
CA PRO A 240 0.04 38.75 31.77
C PRO A 240 -0.64 38.87 30.38
N SER A 241 -1.95 39.00 30.50
CA SER A 241 -2.94 39.55 29.56
C SER A 241 -2.51 40.88 28.91
N SER A 242 -2.94 41.14 27.66
CA SER A 242 -3.68 42.36 27.32
C SER A 242 -4.01 42.53 25.82
N ARG A 243 -5.32 42.72 25.60
CA ARG A 243 -6.02 43.62 24.65
C ARG A 243 -6.06 43.39 23.14
N CYS A 244 -7.32 43.33 22.72
CA CYS A 244 -7.95 43.64 21.45
C CYS A 244 -7.52 44.99 20.86
N ASP A 245 -7.51 45.07 19.53
CA ASP A 245 -8.11 46.19 18.81
C ASP A 245 -8.61 45.74 17.42
N GLU A 246 -9.88 46.06 17.18
CA GLU A 246 -10.59 45.94 15.90
C GLU A 246 -10.15 47.07 14.97
N ILE A 247 -9.80 46.78 13.71
CA ILE A 247 -9.97 47.75 12.62
C ILE A 247 -10.41 47.01 11.35
N GLY A 248 -11.65 47.29 10.93
CA GLY A 248 -12.21 46.85 9.67
C GLY A 248 -11.61 47.59 8.46
N SER A 249 -11.59 46.91 7.32
CA SER A 249 -11.47 47.59 6.03
C SER A 249 -12.11 46.80 4.90
N THR A 250 -13.19 47.36 4.40
CA THR A 250 -13.95 46.98 3.20
C THR A 250 -13.07 47.04 1.95
N LYS A 251 -13.07 45.99 1.11
CA LYS A 251 -12.59 46.10 -0.28
C LYS A 251 -13.53 45.43 -1.28
N LYS A 252 -13.68 46.17 -2.39
CA LYS A 252 -14.62 46.07 -3.49
C LYS A 252 -14.39 44.84 -4.36
N ALA A 253 -15.48 44.18 -4.76
CA ALA A 253 -15.48 43.17 -5.80
C ALA A 253 -15.23 43.80 -7.19
N LYS A 254 -14.30 43.23 -7.95
CA LYS A 254 -14.14 43.46 -9.39
C LYS A 254 -14.24 42.12 -10.11
N THR A 255 -15.32 41.98 -10.85
CA THR A 255 -15.55 40.97 -11.89
C THR A 255 -14.47 41.06 -12.97
N SER A 256 -13.68 39.99 -13.13
CA SER A 256 -12.75 39.79 -14.25
C SER A 256 -13.29 38.71 -15.18
N ARG A 257 -13.27 39.00 -16.48
CA ARG A 257 -13.82 38.15 -17.55
C ARG A 257 -12.82 37.07 -17.97
N TYR A 258 -13.33 35.87 -18.19
CA TYR A 258 -12.66 34.69 -18.72
C TYR A 258 -12.22 34.88 -20.19
N TYR A 259 -10.99 34.43 -20.50
CA TYR A 259 -10.55 34.00 -21.83
C TYR A 259 -9.81 32.66 -21.68
N PRO A 260 -9.87 31.77 -22.70
CA PRO A 260 -9.46 30.37 -22.59
C PRO A 260 -7.93 30.20 -22.64
N ALA A 261 -7.45 29.25 -21.83
CA ALA A 261 -6.04 28.94 -21.63
C ALA A 261 -5.46 28.04 -22.75
N GLY A 262 -4.25 28.39 -23.20
CA GLY A 262 -3.33 27.45 -23.84
C GLY A 262 -2.52 26.68 -22.79
N PRO A 263 -1.64 25.75 -23.20
CA PRO A 263 -0.94 24.82 -22.30
C PRO A 263 -0.10 25.57 -21.26
N ILE A 264 -0.35 25.24 -19.99
CA ILE A 264 0.19 25.92 -18.81
C ILE A 264 1.57 25.33 -18.51
N ASN A 265 2.58 26.20 -18.47
CA ASN A 265 3.93 25.88 -18.02
C ASN A 265 3.96 26.06 -16.49
N LEU A 266 3.88 24.95 -15.74
CA LEU A 266 3.61 24.87 -14.30
C LEU A 266 4.70 25.58 -13.45
N ASP A 267 5.95 25.58 -13.94
CA ASP A 267 7.10 26.19 -13.25
C ASP A 267 6.99 27.71 -13.02
N ARG A 268 6.18 28.39 -13.82
CA ARG A 268 6.06 29.85 -13.74
C ARG A 268 4.98 30.32 -12.76
N PHE A 269 4.01 29.46 -12.43
CA PHE A 269 2.86 29.85 -11.60
C PHE A 269 3.11 29.67 -10.09
N LEU A 270 4.00 28.76 -9.69
CA LEU A 270 4.33 28.55 -8.28
C LEU A 270 5.37 29.54 -7.72
N ARG A 271 6.09 30.29 -8.56
CA ARG A 271 7.11 31.26 -8.12
C ARG A 271 6.61 32.68 -7.87
N GLN A 272 5.31 32.95 -7.97
CA GLN A 272 4.79 34.32 -7.93
C GLN A 272 3.77 34.54 -6.79
N GLY A 273 4.24 34.39 -5.54
CA GLY A 273 3.48 34.68 -4.32
C GLY A 273 4.29 35.52 -3.32
N HIS A 274 3.78 36.71 -3.00
CA HIS A 274 4.18 37.69 -1.98
C HIS A 274 5.48 37.45 -1.17
N GLY A 275 6.51 38.24 -1.49
CA GLY A 275 7.70 38.41 -0.65
C GLY A 275 7.33 38.92 0.75
N SER A 276 7.23 38.00 1.69
CA SER A 276 7.58 38.25 3.09
C SER A 276 9.02 38.75 3.10
N ALA A 277 9.32 39.80 3.87
CA ALA A 277 10.67 40.36 3.94
C ALA A 277 11.66 39.28 4.41
N ALA A 278 12.34 38.65 3.45
CA ALA A 278 13.34 37.65 3.70
C ALA A 278 14.50 38.30 4.47
N PRO A 279 15.05 37.65 5.50
CA PRO A 279 16.20 38.18 6.23
C PRO A 279 17.37 38.41 5.26
N THR A 280 17.92 39.62 5.25
CA THR A 280 19.17 39.93 4.56
C THR A 280 20.30 39.19 5.27
N SER A 281 20.98 38.30 4.53
CA SER A 281 22.01 37.36 4.99
C SER A 281 22.94 37.94 6.06
N ASP A 282 22.99 37.27 7.21
CA ASP A 282 23.99 37.53 8.25
C ASP A 282 25.27 36.73 7.91
N ASN A 283 26.45 37.33 8.04
CA ASN A 283 27.70 36.60 7.84
C ASN A 283 27.90 35.66 9.04
N ILE A 284 27.78 34.35 8.82
CA ILE A 284 27.91 33.34 9.88
C ILE A 284 29.39 33.16 10.22
N GLU A 285 29.83 33.81 11.31
CA GLU A 285 31.13 33.57 11.94
C GLU A 285 30.89 32.69 13.19
N GLY A 286 30.77 31.37 13.01
CA GLY A 286 30.44 30.40 14.07
C GLY A 286 30.01 29.02 13.56
N ASP A 287 29.68 28.09 14.48
CA ASP A 287 29.11 26.79 14.12
C ASP A 287 27.73 26.96 13.48
N ILE A 288 27.47 26.24 12.37
CA ILE A 288 26.22 26.32 11.59
C ILE A 288 24.97 26.09 12.47
N SER A 289 25.12 25.32 13.54
CA SER A 289 24.05 25.06 14.51
C SER A 289 23.56 26.31 15.26
N GLU A 290 24.36 27.37 15.37
CA GLU A 290 24.02 28.60 16.11
C GLU A 290 23.39 29.68 15.21
N SER A 291 23.34 29.45 13.89
CA SER A 291 22.81 30.45 12.96
C SER A 291 21.29 30.53 12.97
N LYS A 292 20.78 31.76 12.99
CA LYS A 292 19.34 32.11 12.97
C LYS A 292 18.68 31.79 11.62
N ASP A 293 19.48 31.47 10.61
CA ASP A 293 19.03 31.11 9.27
C ASP A 293 18.65 29.65 9.14
N PHE A 294 18.81 28.85 10.20
CA PHE A 294 18.46 27.43 10.22
C PHE A 294 17.30 27.12 11.18
N VAL A 295 16.64 26.01 10.89
CA VAL A 295 15.60 25.40 11.72
C VAL A 295 16.05 24.00 12.11
N ARG A 296 15.97 23.67 13.39
CA ARG A 296 16.19 22.33 13.94
C ARG A 296 14.89 21.54 13.89
N ILE A 297 14.96 20.30 13.44
CA ILE A 297 13.82 19.41 13.25
C ILE A 297 14.15 18.08 13.93
N PRO A 298 13.62 17.81 15.14
CA PRO A 298 13.81 16.53 15.82
C PRO A 298 12.97 15.44 15.14
N VAL A 299 13.63 14.43 14.57
CA VAL A 299 13.01 13.34 13.81
C VAL A 299 13.21 12.00 14.54
N GLY A 300 12.18 11.17 14.53
CA GLY A 300 12.21 9.81 15.05
C GLY A 300 12.13 9.70 16.57
N PRO A 301 12.12 8.45 17.07
CA PRO A 301 11.94 8.17 18.50
C PRO A 301 13.10 8.70 19.33
N ASP A 302 14.31 8.68 18.77
CA ASP A 302 15.54 9.18 19.39
C ASP A 302 15.70 10.70 19.24
N ARG A 303 14.77 11.36 18.53
CA ARG A 303 14.79 12.80 18.25
C ARG A 303 16.09 13.26 17.62
N GLU A 304 16.53 12.55 16.60
CA GLU A 304 17.69 12.92 15.81
C GLU A 304 17.47 14.31 15.20
N ILE A 305 18.40 15.24 15.45
CA ILE A 305 18.25 16.62 15.01
C ILE A 305 18.68 16.74 13.56
N ARG A 306 17.74 17.04 12.67
CA ARG A 306 17.98 17.47 11.30
C ARG A 306 17.94 18.99 11.22
N THR A 307 18.80 19.58 10.38
CA THR A 307 18.92 21.04 10.27
C THR A 307 18.66 21.44 8.83
N LEU A 308 17.68 22.32 8.62
CA LEU A 308 17.32 22.85 7.30
C LEU A 308 17.40 24.38 7.29
N LEU A 309 17.63 24.96 6.10
CA LEU A 309 17.55 26.40 5.94
C LEU A 309 16.12 26.87 6.21
N LYS A 310 16.00 27.92 7.02
CA LYS A 310 14.73 28.52 7.40
C LYS A 310 13.92 28.92 6.17
N ALA A 311 14.55 29.47 5.14
CA ALA A 311 13.86 29.86 3.90
C ALA A 311 13.12 28.69 3.22
N HIS A 312 13.63 27.46 3.33
CA HIS A 312 13.05 26.27 2.67
C HIS A 312 11.82 25.72 3.40
N VAL A 313 11.74 25.95 4.71
CA VAL A 313 10.68 25.40 5.58
C VAL A 313 9.64 26.48 5.92
N TRP A 314 10.08 27.72 6.13
CA TRP A 314 9.27 28.78 6.72
C TRP A 314 8.15 29.28 5.81
N ASP A 315 8.31 29.21 4.49
CA ASP A 315 7.32 29.71 3.53
C ASP A 315 6.22 28.68 3.20
N ARG A 316 6.37 27.44 3.68
CA ARG A 316 5.39 26.36 3.45
C ARG A 316 4.18 26.53 4.38
N THR A 317 2.99 26.62 3.79
CA THR A 317 1.75 26.93 4.52
C THR A 317 1.39 25.88 5.56
N TYR A 318 1.62 24.59 5.27
CA TYR A 318 1.31 23.48 6.16
C TYR A 318 2.13 23.49 7.45
N PHE A 319 3.36 24.04 7.44
CA PHE A 319 4.15 24.23 8.67
C PHE A 319 3.78 25.49 9.46
N ARG A 320 3.07 26.42 8.86
CA ARG A 320 2.65 27.67 9.51
C ARG A 320 1.22 27.65 10.03
N ASP A 321 0.44 26.64 9.65
CA ASP A 321 -0.98 26.64 9.96
C ASP A 321 -1.23 26.41 11.46
N SER A 322 -1.35 27.52 12.18
CA SER A 322 -1.73 27.52 13.60
C SER A 322 -3.10 26.88 13.87
N ARG A 323 -3.97 26.74 12.85
CA ARG A 323 -5.32 26.18 13.02
C ARG A 323 -5.31 24.68 13.14
N SER A 324 -4.38 23.99 12.47
CA SER A 324 -4.22 22.54 12.64
C SER A 324 -3.75 22.21 14.05
N GLY A 325 -3.03 23.13 14.70
CA GLY A 325 -2.40 22.92 16.00
C GLY A 325 -1.31 21.86 15.98
N MET A 326 -1.01 21.28 14.82
CA MET A 326 -0.04 20.20 14.64
C MET A 326 1.37 20.77 14.50
N ASN A 327 1.51 21.88 13.78
CA ASN A 327 2.80 22.51 13.50
C ASN A 327 3.01 23.77 14.32
N ARG A 328 4.14 23.82 15.04
CA ARG A 328 4.59 25.04 15.72
C ARG A 328 6.09 25.20 15.60
N PHE A 329 6.50 26.39 15.18
CA PHE A 329 7.88 26.84 15.34
C PHE A 329 8.05 27.43 16.73
N GLU A 330 8.98 26.88 17.51
CA GLU A 330 9.32 27.34 18.84
C GLU A 330 10.73 27.94 18.80
N LEU A 331 10.91 29.13 19.36
CA LEU A 331 12.23 29.74 19.52
C LEU A 331 12.82 29.25 20.85
N LYS A 332 13.92 28.49 20.80
CA LYS A 332 14.63 28.00 22.00
C LYS A 332 15.54 29.08 22.60
N ASP A 333 16.05 28.83 23.80
CA ASP A 333 16.92 29.74 24.56
C ASP A 333 18.18 30.17 23.78
N ASP A 334 18.66 29.31 22.88
CA ASP A 334 19.81 29.56 22.00
C ASP A 334 19.44 30.45 20.78
N ASN A 335 18.22 30.97 20.73
CA ASN A 335 17.69 31.77 19.61
C ASN A 335 17.66 31.03 18.26
N ILE A 336 17.60 29.69 18.31
CA ILE A 336 17.42 28.81 17.16
C ILE A 336 15.95 28.38 17.09
N TRP A 337 15.40 28.36 15.87
CA TRP A 337 14.03 27.89 15.63
C TRP A 337 13.98 26.37 15.62
N GLU A 338 13.04 25.78 16.34
CA GLU A 338 12.76 24.35 16.34
C GLU A 338 11.36 24.10 15.78
N LEU A 339 11.24 23.23 14.77
CA LEU A 339 9.94 22.79 14.25
C LEU A 339 9.43 21.62 15.10
N HIS A 340 8.28 21.81 15.73
CA HIS A 340 7.57 20.75 16.44
C HIS A 340 6.34 20.29 15.64
N HIS A 341 6.30 18.99 15.34
CA HIS A 341 5.15 18.27 14.78
C HIS A 341 4.99 16.94 15.54
N PRO A 342 3.77 16.52 15.94
CA PRO A 342 3.56 15.28 16.69
C PRO A 342 4.03 14.02 15.94
N GLU A 343 3.78 13.96 14.63
CA GLU A 343 4.18 12.83 13.78
C GLU A 343 5.69 12.74 13.49
N LEU A 344 6.49 13.81 13.66
CA LEU A 344 7.95 13.73 13.43
C LEU A 344 8.63 12.68 14.31
N VAL A 345 8.12 12.45 15.53
CA VAL A 345 8.65 11.44 16.47
C VAL A 345 8.44 10.00 15.96
N LYS A 346 7.45 9.80 15.06
CA LYS A 346 7.12 8.49 14.51
C LYS A 346 7.80 8.22 13.15
N LEU A 347 8.44 9.22 12.57
CA LEU A 347 9.11 9.09 11.28
C LEU A 347 10.51 8.50 11.44
N ASP A 348 10.90 7.63 10.51
CA ASP A 348 12.30 7.21 10.40
C ASP A 348 13.14 8.42 9.92
N PRO A 349 14.29 8.73 10.57
CA PRO A 349 15.24 9.71 10.06
C PRO A 349 15.66 9.49 8.60
N ALA A 350 15.71 8.23 8.13
CA ALA A 350 16.00 7.89 6.74
C ALA A 350 14.89 8.34 5.78
N ASP A 351 13.61 8.11 6.12
CA ASP A 351 12.49 8.55 5.29
C ASP A 351 12.39 10.09 5.23
N PHE A 352 12.69 10.75 6.36
CA PHE A 352 12.70 12.21 6.42
C PHE A 352 13.78 12.83 5.52
N GLN A 353 14.83 12.10 5.17
CA GLN A 353 15.86 12.59 4.25
C GLN A 353 15.27 13.00 2.89
N PHE A 354 14.29 12.25 2.37
CA PHE A 354 13.64 12.59 1.10
C PHE A 354 12.81 13.87 1.19
N LEU A 355 12.17 14.11 2.33
CA LEU A 355 11.43 15.35 2.60
C LEU A 355 12.39 16.54 2.69
N ALA A 356 13.54 16.36 3.35
CA ALA A 356 14.58 17.36 3.47
C ALA A 356 15.16 17.76 2.11
N GLU A 357 15.40 16.79 1.22
CA GLU A 357 15.82 17.03 -0.17
C GLU A 357 14.77 17.83 -0.93
N TYR A 358 13.51 17.39 -0.89
CA TYR A 358 12.41 18.08 -1.57
C TYR A 358 12.22 19.52 -1.07
N LEU A 359 12.30 19.75 0.24
CA LEU A 359 12.20 21.10 0.80
C LEU A 359 13.34 22.00 0.31
N THR A 360 14.52 21.43 0.08
CA THR A 360 15.72 22.16 -0.32
C THR A 360 15.73 22.48 -1.81
N ASP A 361 15.51 21.48 -2.66
CA ASP A 361 15.71 21.61 -4.10
C ASP A 361 14.41 21.48 -4.93
N GLY A 362 13.28 21.15 -4.29
CA GLY A 362 12.02 20.84 -4.97
C GLY A 362 11.98 19.45 -5.60
N GLU A 363 13.00 18.63 -5.34
CA GLU A 363 13.23 17.29 -5.92
C GLU A 363 13.78 16.39 -4.81
N PHE A 364 13.56 15.07 -4.88
CA PHE A 364 14.13 14.11 -3.92
C PHE A 364 14.52 12.79 -4.58
N GLY A 365 15.47 12.09 -3.98
CA GLY A 365 15.87 10.74 -4.39
C GLY A 365 16.39 10.65 -5.83
N LEU A 366 16.28 9.45 -6.41
CA LEU A 366 16.64 9.17 -7.80
C LEU A 366 15.65 9.85 -8.75
N ARG A 367 16.17 10.68 -9.66
CA ARG A 367 15.37 11.46 -10.63
C ARG A 367 15.17 10.73 -11.95
N PHE A 368 16.22 10.04 -12.41
CA PHE A 368 16.26 9.32 -13.68
C PHE A 368 16.85 7.93 -13.41
N PRO A 369 16.04 6.97 -12.92
CA PRO A 369 16.53 5.63 -12.66
C PRO A 369 16.92 4.95 -13.99
N GLU A 370 18.12 4.38 -14.02
CA GLU A 370 18.63 3.61 -15.15
C GLU A 370 18.50 2.12 -14.87
N GLY A 371 17.47 1.50 -15.46
CA GLY A 371 17.20 0.07 -15.35
C GLY A 371 16.33 -0.34 -14.15
N PRO A 372 16.02 -1.64 -14.04
CA PRO A 372 14.99 -2.14 -13.12
C PRO A 372 15.39 -1.97 -11.64
N GLU A 373 16.67 -2.17 -11.29
CA GLU A 373 17.12 -2.06 -9.89
C GLU A 373 16.99 -0.63 -9.36
N GLN A 374 17.46 0.36 -10.14
CA GLN A 374 17.31 1.77 -9.77
C GLN A 374 15.86 2.23 -9.81
N THR A 375 15.05 1.66 -10.68
CA THR A 375 13.61 1.96 -10.76
C THR A 375 12.90 1.47 -9.50
N ASN A 376 13.21 0.25 -9.05
CA ASN A 376 12.70 -0.29 -7.79
C ASN A 376 13.15 0.55 -6.60
N GLU A 377 14.41 1.01 -6.58
CA GLU A 377 14.89 1.92 -5.55
C GLU A 377 14.14 3.27 -5.58
N ALA A 378 13.96 3.87 -6.76
CA ALA A 378 13.24 5.14 -6.91
C ALA A 378 11.76 5.01 -6.48
N ILE A 379 11.13 3.88 -6.76
CA ILE A 379 9.78 3.55 -6.30
C ILE A 379 9.75 3.46 -4.78
N ALA A 380 10.67 2.71 -4.16
CA ALA A 380 10.75 2.60 -2.70
C ALA A 380 10.94 3.97 -2.04
N GLN A 381 11.79 4.83 -2.60
CA GLN A 381 11.97 6.21 -2.14
C GLN A 381 10.68 7.02 -2.26
N CYS A 382 9.90 6.87 -3.34
CA CYS A 382 8.62 7.54 -3.51
C CYS A 382 7.58 7.05 -2.50
N VAL A 383 7.55 5.75 -2.19
CA VAL A 383 6.66 5.17 -1.18
C VAL A 383 7.01 5.73 0.21
N SER A 384 8.29 5.70 0.59
CA SER A 384 8.77 6.29 1.85
C SER A 384 8.43 7.78 1.95
N ALA A 385 8.72 8.55 0.90
CA ALA A 385 8.42 9.98 0.85
C ALA A 385 6.90 10.27 0.88
N TRP A 386 6.08 9.40 0.28
CA TRP A 386 4.62 9.52 0.32
C TRP A 386 4.10 9.37 1.74
N GLU A 387 4.47 8.28 2.43
CA GLU A 387 4.01 8.05 3.82
C GLU A 387 4.48 9.15 4.78
N ALA A 388 5.72 9.61 4.63
CA ALA A 388 6.26 10.68 5.46
C ALA A 388 5.62 12.04 5.14
N GLY A 389 5.43 12.35 3.86
CA GLY A 389 4.76 13.56 3.39
C GLY A 389 3.31 13.63 3.82
N ASP A 390 2.58 12.52 3.75
CA ASP A 390 1.19 12.40 4.19
C ASP A 390 1.04 12.67 5.69
N LYS A 391 1.87 12.02 6.53
CA LYS A 391 1.90 12.25 7.98
C LYS A 391 2.17 13.70 8.38
N LEU A 392 2.90 14.46 7.56
CA LEU A 392 3.22 15.87 7.81
C LEU A 392 2.30 16.85 7.08
N GLY A 393 1.34 16.36 6.28
CA GLY A 393 0.45 17.19 5.48
C GLY A 393 1.18 17.98 4.37
N MET A 394 2.24 17.43 3.80
CA MET A 394 3.04 18.06 2.73
C MET A 394 2.38 17.85 1.36
N PHE A 395 1.28 18.57 1.11
CA PHE A 395 0.45 18.36 -0.09
C PHE A 395 1.20 18.56 -1.41
N ASP A 396 2.15 19.50 -1.44
CA ASP A 396 2.98 19.80 -2.61
C ASP A 396 3.98 18.68 -2.93
N LEU A 397 4.56 18.04 -1.90
CA LEU A 397 5.36 16.83 -2.07
C LEU A 397 4.50 15.70 -2.62
N LEU A 398 3.29 15.48 -2.09
CA LEU A 398 2.39 14.43 -2.58
C LEU A 398 2.02 14.66 -4.06
N GLU A 399 1.72 15.89 -4.45
CA GLU A 399 1.48 16.25 -5.87
C GLU A 399 2.71 15.97 -6.74
N HIS A 400 3.91 16.33 -6.26
CA HIS A 400 5.15 16.04 -6.98
C HIS A 400 5.37 14.53 -7.14
N ILE A 401 5.07 13.72 -6.10
CA ILE A 401 5.16 12.25 -6.18
C ILE A 401 4.18 11.72 -7.23
N VAL A 402 2.93 12.20 -7.28
CA VAL A 402 1.94 11.81 -8.31
C VAL A 402 2.48 12.01 -9.72
N GLU A 403 3.16 13.12 -9.98
CA GLU A 403 3.76 13.36 -11.30
C GLU A 403 4.98 12.47 -11.52
N LYS A 404 5.85 12.32 -10.50
CA LYS A 404 7.07 11.53 -10.59
C LYS A 404 6.81 10.05 -10.87
N VAL A 405 5.84 9.42 -10.19
CA VAL A 405 5.55 7.98 -10.33
C VAL A 405 5.09 7.59 -11.73
N LYS A 406 4.48 8.51 -12.48
CA LYS A 406 3.97 8.25 -13.84
C LYS A 406 5.09 8.02 -14.86
N PHE A 407 6.32 8.41 -14.54
CA PHE A 407 7.48 8.27 -15.43
C PHE A 407 8.27 6.99 -15.22
N PHE A 408 7.91 6.17 -14.22
CA PHE A 408 8.60 4.91 -13.95
C PHE A 408 7.97 3.76 -14.72
N GLU A 409 8.80 2.76 -15.01
CA GLU A 409 8.33 1.44 -15.39
C GLU A 409 7.96 0.68 -14.11
N TRP A 410 6.73 0.19 -14.04
CA TRP A 410 6.22 -0.48 -12.84
C TRP A 410 6.15 -1.97 -13.06
N ASP A 411 6.67 -2.73 -12.10
CA ASP A 411 6.27 -4.12 -11.95
C ASP A 411 4.93 -4.22 -11.21
N ASP A 412 4.27 -5.35 -11.41
CA ASP A 412 2.94 -5.61 -10.87
C ASP A 412 2.92 -5.61 -9.33
N ALA A 413 4.00 -6.07 -8.69
CA ALA A 413 4.06 -6.16 -7.23
C ALA A 413 4.13 -4.78 -6.60
N ASN A 414 5.02 -3.93 -7.10
CA ASN A 414 5.23 -2.57 -6.64
C ASN A 414 4.00 -1.69 -6.86
N MET A 415 3.33 -1.84 -8.00
CA MET A 415 2.08 -1.13 -8.28
C MET A 415 0.98 -1.51 -7.27
N LEU A 416 0.82 -2.80 -6.97
CA LEU A 416 -0.15 -3.27 -5.99
C LEU A 416 0.19 -2.79 -4.57
N ILE A 417 1.47 -2.77 -4.18
CA ILE A 417 1.93 -2.25 -2.89
C ILE A 417 1.57 -0.77 -2.77
N LEU A 418 1.89 0.05 -3.77
CA LEU A 418 1.57 1.48 -3.77
C LEU A 418 0.05 1.69 -3.69
N ALA A 419 -0.74 0.90 -4.41
CA ALA A 419 -2.21 0.97 -4.33
C ALA A 419 -2.72 0.69 -2.92
N VAL A 420 -2.20 -0.32 -2.25
CA VAL A 420 -2.57 -0.62 -0.86
C VAL A 420 -2.24 0.54 0.07
N ILE A 421 -1.06 1.17 -0.08
CA ILE A 421 -0.64 2.29 0.77
C ILE A 421 -1.55 3.51 0.56
N VAL A 422 -1.79 3.91 -0.68
CA VAL A 422 -2.59 5.11 -1.01
C VAL A 422 -4.07 4.96 -0.61
N TYR A 423 -4.61 3.74 -0.67
CA TYR A 423 -6.01 3.49 -0.29
C TYR A 423 -6.23 3.24 1.21
N ARG A 424 -5.17 2.99 1.99
CA ARG A 424 -5.28 2.83 3.45
C ARG A 424 -5.63 4.12 4.19
N VAL A 425 -5.38 5.28 3.59
CA VAL A 425 -5.66 6.60 4.19
C VAL A 425 -7.18 6.79 4.32
N GLN A 426 -7.67 6.88 5.56
CA GLN A 426 -9.10 7.03 5.90
C GLN A 426 -9.56 8.48 5.98
N ASP A 427 -8.64 9.42 6.14
CA ASP A 427 -8.92 10.85 6.18
C ASP A 427 -9.47 11.36 4.85
N PRO A 428 -10.21 12.48 4.83
CA PRO A 428 -10.74 13.04 3.58
C PRO A 428 -9.59 13.20 2.58
N PRO A 429 -9.70 12.56 1.40
CA PRO A 429 -8.59 12.49 0.47
C PRO A 429 -8.23 13.90 0.00
N THR A 430 -6.94 14.19 -0.02
CA THR A 430 -6.42 15.40 -0.64
C THR A 430 -6.53 15.29 -2.16
N PRO A 431 -6.46 16.39 -2.92
CA PRO A 431 -6.44 16.32 -4.38
C PRO A 431 -5.32 15.41 -4.93
N ALA A 432 -4.17 15.35 -4.26
CA ALA A 432 -3.08 14.43 -4.61
C ALA A 432 -3.48 12.96 -4.38
N HIS A 433 -4.19 12.65 -3.30
CA HIS A 433 -4.72 11.29 -3.06
C HIS A 433 -5.71 10.89 -4.14
N GLU A 434 -6.64 11.77 -4.50
CA GLU A 434 -7.62 11.50 -5.54
C GLU A 434 -6.93 11.25 -6.89
N ALA A 435 -5.97 12.10 -7.26
CA ALA A 435 -5.21 11.94 -8.50
C ALA A 435 -4.39 10.63 -8.52
N MET A 436 -3.77 10.26 -7.40
CA MET A 436 -3.03 9.00 -7.27
C MET A 436 -3.97 7.79 -7.36
N ARG A 437 -5.11 7.81 -6.62
CA ARG A 437 -6.11 6.74 -6.64
C ARG A 437 -6.72 6.54 -8.02
N GLU A 438 -6.99 7.63 -8.72
CA GLU A 438 -7.50 7.64 -10.09
C GLU A 438 -6.50 6.97 -11.05
N TRP A 439 -5.23 7.35 -10.96
CA TRP A 439 -4.16 6.75 -11.79
C TRP A 439 -3.98 5.26 -11.47
N LEU A 440 -3.82 4.89 -10.20
CA LEU A 440 -3.62 3.50 -9.76
C LEU A 440 -4.78 2.58 -10.15
N SER A 441 -6.02 3.00 -9.90
CA SER A 441 -7.19 2.18 -10.28
C SER A 441 -7.33 2.03 -11.78
N GLY A 442 -6.96 3.07 -12.56
CA GLY A 442 -6.91 3.00 -14.01
C GLY A 442 -5.86 2.00 -14.51
N TYR A 443 -4.67 2.05 -13.94
CA TYR A 443 -3.58 1.12 -14.25
C TYR A 443 -3.99 -0.33 -13.93
N LEU A 444 -4.45 -0.60 -12.71
CA LEU A 444 -4.87 -1.95 -12.30
C LEU A 444 -6.06 -2.48 -13.11
N ALA A 445 -6.98 -1.61 -13.54
CA ALA A 445 -8.08 -2.01 -14.42
C ALA A 445 -7.61 -2.36 -15.85
N HIS A 446 -6.58 -1.68 -16.33
CA HIS A 446 -5.97 -1.96 -17.63
C HIS A 446 -5.27 -3.32 -17.63
N HIS A 447 -4.41 -3.55 -16.64
CA HIS A 447 -3.62 -4.79 -16.47
C HIS A 447 -4.37 -5.90 -15.72
N PHE A 448 -5.69 -5.79 -15.55
CA PHE A 448 -6.47 -6.64 -14.64
C PHE A 448 -6.24 -8.15 -14.84
N TRP A 449 -6.19 -8.61 -16.09
CA TRP A 449 -6.01 -10.03 -16.40
C TRP A 449 -4.59 -10.52 -16.18
N GLU A 450 -3.59 -9.68 -16.40
CA GLU A 450 -2.18 -9.99 -16.10
C GLU A 450 -2.05 -10.31 -14.61
N TYR A 451 -2.64 -9.47 -13.74
CA TYR A 451 -2.69 -9.77 -12.31
C TYR A 451 -3.44 -11.07 -12.02
N VAL A 452 -4.62 -11.29 -12.61
CA VAL A 452 -5.46 -12.46 -12.28
C VAL A 452 -4.81 -13.79 -12.69
N TRP A 453 -4.16 -13.82 -13.86
CA TRP A 453 -3.56 -15.03 -14.44
C TRP A 453 -2.13 -15.29 -13.98
N ASN A 454 -1.40 -14.26 -13.55
CA ASN A 454 -0.07 -14.45 -12.99
C ASN A 454 -0.14 -15.21 -11.67
N GLU A 455 0.37 -16.45 -11.63
CA GLU A 455 0.30 -17.33 -10.45
C GLU A 455 1.01 -16.73 -9.22
N ALA A 456 2.11 -16.00 -9.44
CA ALA A 456 2.92 -15.43 -8.38
C ALA A 456 2.19 -14.29 -7.66
N ILE A 457 1.46 -13.43 -8.39
CA ILE A 457 0.81 -12.25 -7.80
C ILE A 457 -0.72 -12.32 -7.73
N GLY A 458 -1.38 -13.17 -8.52
CA GLY A 458 -2.83 -13.14 -8.65
C GLY A 458 -3.58 -13.48 -7.37
N HIS A 459 -3.01 -14.33 -6.53
CA HIS A 459 -3.55 -14.59 -5.20
C HIS A 459 -3.42 -13.36 -4.28
N LEU A 460 -2.29 -12.64 -4.33
CA LEU A 460 -2.08 -11.38 -3.60
C LEU A 460 -3.02 -10.29 -4.09
N PHE A 461 -3.15 -10.13 -5.41
CA PHE A 461 -4.06 -9.16 -6.02
C PHE A 461 -5.50 -9.37 -5.56
N ARG A 462 -6.05 -10.58 -5.74
CA ARG A 462 -7.42 -10.90 -5.30
C ARG A 462 -7.64 -10.63 -3.82
N ARG A 463 -6.67 -11.01 -2.97
CA ARG A 463 -6.75 -10.80 -1.51
C ARG A 463 -6.70 -9.32 -1.14
N ARG A 464 -5.78 -8.55 -1.73
CA ARG A 464 -5.56 -7.14 -1.40
C ARG A 464 -6.69 -6.24 -1.91
N VAL A 465 -7.14 -6.47 -3.14
CA VAL A 465 -8.27 -5.72 -3.73
C VAL A 465 -9.53 -5.96 -2.90
N LYS A 466 -9.86 -7.21 -2.57
CA LYS A 466 -11.02 -7.55 -1.72
C LYS A 466 -10.93 -6.95 -0.31
N ALA A 467 -9.72 -6.80 0.23
CA ALA A 467 -9.51 -6.20 1.55
C ALA A 467 -9.72 -4.67 1.57
N ILE A 468 -9.81 -4.01 0.40
CA ILE A 468 -9.93 -2.56 0.26
C ILE A 468 -11.13 -2.25 -0.64
N PRO A 469 -12.35 -2.15 -0.08
CA PRO A 469 -13.59 -2.05 -0.87
C PRO A 469 -13.62 -0.88 -1.86
N ASP A 470 -13.00 0.26 -1.51
CA ASP A 470 -12.94 1.42 -2.40
C ASP A 470 -12.00 1.21 -3.59
N LEU A 471 -10.92 0.44 -3.42
CA LEU A 471 -10.02 0.04 -4.51
C LEU A 471 -10.74 -0.96 -5.42
N GLU A 472 -11.36 -1.98 -4.83
CA GLU A 472 -12.16 -2.98 -5.54
C GLU A 472 -13.22 -2.33 -6.43
N ARG A 473 -14.05 -1.45 -5.84
CA ARG A 473 -15.09 -0.72 -6.57
C ARG A 473 -14.51 0.06 -7.76
N GLN A 474 -13.47 0.87 -7.54
CA GLN A 474 -12.90 1.71 -8.60
C GLN A 474 -12.24 0.90 -9.71
N VAL A 475 -11.51 -0.18 -9.38
CA VAL A 475 -10.91 -1.06 -10.38
C VAL A 475 -11.99 -1.72 -11.23
N PHE A 476 -13.06 -2.24 -10.62
CA PHE A 476 -14.15 -2.87 -11.37
C PHE A 476 -14.98 -1.88 -12.19
N GLU A 477 -15.30 -0.70 -11.66
CA GLU A 477 -16.00 0.35 -12.41
C GLU A 477 -15.23 0.75 -13.67
N LYS A 478 -13.91 0.96 -13.54
CA LYS A 478 -13.05 1.31 -14.68
C LYS A 478 -12.92 0.16 -15.66
N ARG A 479 -12.77 -1.07 -15.17
CA ARG A 479 -12.72 -2.25 -16.03
C ARG A 479 -14.02 -2.42 -16.83
N ALA A 480 -15.17 -2.26 -16.17
CA ALA A 480 -16.47 -2.31 -16.82
C ALA A 480 -16.62 -1.20 -17.88
N ALA A 481 -16.15 0.01 -17.59
CA ALA A 481 -16.14 1.12 -18.56
C ALA A 481 -15.25 0.85 -19.77
N MET A 482 -14.04 0.28 -19.56
CA MET A 482 -13.15 -0.13 -20.65
C MET A 482 -13.81 -1.18 -21.55
N LEU A 483 -14.42 -2.22 -20.97
CA LEU A 483 -15.15 -3.24 -21.72
C LEU A 483 -16.34 -2.67 -22.49
N ALA A 484 -17.10 -1.75 -21.89
CA ALA A 484 -18.24 -1.11 -22.53
C ALA A 484 -17.84 -0.21 -23.72
N SER A 485 -16.66 0.40 -23.65
CA SER A 485 -16.15 1.24 -24.74
C SER A 485 -15.68 0.46 -25.97
N GLY A 486 -15.62 -0.88 -25.90
CA GLY A 486 -15.08 -1.71 -26.97
C GLY A 486 -13.61 -1.40 -27.23
N ALA A 487 -12.88 -0.92 -26.22
CA ALA A 487 -11.43 -0.96 -26.22
C ALA A 487 -11.05 -2.43 -26.24
N GLU A 488 -10.99 -3.01 -27.45
CA GLU A 488 -10.35 -4.29 -27.69
C GLU A 488 -8.99 -4.18 -27.01
N MET A 489 -8.73 -5.11 -26.09
CA MET A 489 -7.39 -5.28 -25.59
C MET A 489 -6.59 -5.52 -26.85
N SER A 490 -5.74 -4.55 -27.22
CA SER A 490 -4.77 -4.79 -28.26
C SER A 490 -3.96 -5.94 -27.70
N ASP A 491 -4.34 -7.16 -28.09
CA ASP A 491 -3.45 -8.28 -28.10
C ASP A 491 -2.26 -7.72 -28.87
N ASP A 492 -1.25 -7.29 -28.12
CA ASP A 492 0.03 -6.85 -28.66
C ASP A 492 0.57 -8.14 -29.26
N GLU A 493 0.07 -8.46 -30.45
CA GLU A 493 0.45 -9.58 -31.28
C GLU A 493 1.94 -9.40 -31.38
N GLY A 494 2.66 -10.20 -30.58
CA GLY A 494 4.09 -10.19 -30.49
C GLY A 494 4.60 -10.10 -31.91
N SER A 495 5.16 -8.93 -32.23
CA SER A 495 5.86 -8.74 -33.48
C SER A 495 7.05 -9.68 -33.41
N ASP A 496 6.81 -10.93 -33.79
CA ASP A 496 7.80 -11.94 -34.10
C ASP A 496 8.63 -11.35 -35.24
N GLY A 497 9.61 -10.55 -34.83
CA GLY A 497 10.61 -9.94 -35.68
C GLY A 497 11.56 -11.01 -36.17
N ASP A 498 11.03 -11.92 -36.99
CA ASP A 498 11.81 -12.71 -37.94
C ASP A 498 12.28 -11.78 -39.06
N GLY A 499 13.22 -10.90 -38.70
CA GLY A 499 13.93 -9.99 -39.59
C GLY A 499 15.39 -10.37 -39.74
N LEU A 500 15.62 -11.37 -40.61
CA LEU A 500 16.83 -11.79 -41.34
C LEU A 500 18.19 -11.15 -41.03
#